data_AF-A0A2U8DUG7-F1
#
_entry.id   AF-A0A2U8DUG7-F1
#
_cell.length_a   1.000
_cell.length_b   1.000
_cell.length_c   1.000
_cell.angle_alpha   90.00
_cell.angle_beta   90.00
_cell.angle_gamma   90.00
#
_symmetry.space_group_name_H-M   'P 1'
#
loop_
_entity.id
_entity.type
_entity.pdbx_description
1 polymer ?
#
loop_
_entity_poly.entity_id
_entity_poly.type
_entity_poly.pdbx_seq_one_letter_code
_entity_poly.pdbx_strand_id
1 'polypeptide(L)'
;MITIKKSYVTFYTIMVLFFALVTKVSAAPNSVRIGGVDRYETAVKVSQDSWNQSDYAILASGEDFPDAICAVPLAKKYSAPVLITKGNSLNSQVFDEIKRLKTKQVFIVGGEGVILPSIEKELNDNNINTIRIGGQDRYETSIKVAKELGQSDEIVLTYGENFPDALSIAPVAAMKAMPIILTNTDVIPYSVKEYINDNEIKKCYVLGGTGVVSSNSIKNIANVKRLNGSDRYETNLAIINEFSTDLNFKTTYLTSGEDFPDALCGSAAAGKSNSPIVLLNTNYFKARSLIKSKLSDIDYFKVLGGSGIISDKLVQSILFPTKSVLAYTASYYSGDDLSYKSLVSYSGLIDGIATDSYNVDGLGNITGSAPQEQIEYANANKISTYAMISNSFNGNITKVLLESDQNRQNLINNILDVLKKNNYKGVNVDLEGIFYYNRGEFTQFIKDLYNTLHSQGFEVTVSIPAKIVDNPKEAGTGAYDYSEIGKFSDKVMIMTYDEHWSGGSPGAIASIGWVEKIINYAINVIPNDKIMLGLASYGYDWSSNSSSADAYTINQAYNKAYKNGVQVKWDSTSKSPYFNYNDNYGVYHSVWFENSTSIGYKLDLVNNYNLAGVAIWRLGLENADYWDMINKKLNN
;
A
#
# COMPACT_ATOMS: atom_id res chain seq x y z
N MET A 1 56.79 -48.17 38.82
CA MET A 1 55.55 -48.69 38.22
C MET A 1 54.49 -47.60 38.25
N ILE A 2 54.28 -47.00 37.09
CA ILE A 2 53.11 -46.29 36.54
C ILE A 2 52.10 -45.68 37.55
N THR A 3 52.20 -44.37 37.73
CA THR A 3 51.19 -43.52 38.37
C THR A 3 50.10 -43.15 37.35
N ILE A 4 48.89 -43.64 37.54
CA ILE A 4 47.72 -43.36 36.68
C ILE A 4 47.23 -41.93 36.95
N LYS A 5 47.43 -41.01 35.99
CA LYS A 5 46.74 -39.71 35.96
C LYS A 5 45.33 -39.89 35.40
N LYS A 6 44.31 -39.67 36.22
CA LYS A 6 42.91 -39.53 35.78
C LYS A 6 42.76 -38.17 35.06
N SER A 7 42.55 -38.20 33.75
CA SER A 7 42.11 -37.03 32.97
C SER A 7 40.59 -36.97 33.02
N TYR A 8 40.05 -35.89 33.60
CA TYR A 8 38.64 -35.55 33.50
C TYR A 8 38.39 -34.89 32.14
N VAL A 9 37.68 -35.57 31.26
CA VAL A 9 37.18 -35.00 29.99
C VAL A 9 35.84 -34.36 30.29
N THR A 10 35.82 -33.03 30.39
CA THR A 10 34.59 -32.24 30.54
C THR A 10 33.90 -32.15 29.17
N PHE A 11 32.80 -32.89 28.99
CA PHE A 11 31.93 -32.77 27.83
C PHE A 11 31.16 -31.43 27.91
N TYR A 12 31.52 -30.47 27.05
CA TYR A 12 30.68 -29.30 26.82
C TYR A 12 29.56 -29.69 25.86
N THR A 13 28.36 -29.89 26.39
CA THR A 13 27.14 -30.03 25.60
C THR A 13 26.80 -28.65 25.02
N ILE A 14 27.17 -28.39 23.76
CA ILE A 14 26.75 -27.19 23.03
C ILE A 14 25.25 -27.35 22.73
N MET A 15 24.43 -26.74 23.58
CA MET A 15 22.99 -26.62 23.37
C MET A 15 22.78 -25.52 22.31
N VAL A 16 22.69 -25.92 21.04
CA VAL A 16 22.32 -25.03 19.93
C VAL A 16 20.86 -24.64 20.12
N LEU A 17 20.62 -23.45 20.67
CA LEU A 17 19.32 -22.79 20.67
C LEU A 17 18.94 -22.47 19.22
N PHE A 18 18.10 -23.31 18.63
CA PHE A 18 17.32 -22.95 17.45
C PHE A 18 16.39 -21.80 17.83
N PHE A 19 16.82 -20.56 17.59
CA PHE A 19 15.88 -19.45 17.45
C PHE A 19 15.08 -19.71 16.17
N ALA A 20 13.92 -20.34 16.31
CA ALA A 20 12.89 -20.22 15.29
C ALA A 20 12.61 -18.72 15.15
N LEU A 21 13.06 -18.13 14.05
CA LEU A 21 12.52 -16.85 13.59
C LEU A 21 11.04 -17.09 13.36
N VAL A 22 10.23 -16.78 14.39
CA VAL A 22 8.78 -16.74 14.25
C VAL A 22 8.51 -15.58 13.31
N THR A 23 8.30 -15.89 12.04
CA THR A 23 7.77 -14.94 11.08
C THR A 23 6.40 -14.54 11.62
N LYS A 24 6.25 -13.27 12.01
CA LYS A 24 4.94 -12.71 12.31
C LYS A 24 4.15 -12.70 11.01
N VAL A 25 3.37 -13.74 10.75
CA VAL A 25 2.28 -13.68 9.78
C VAL A 25 1.29 -12.67 10.36
N SER A 26 1.33 -11.43 9.87
CA SER A 26 0.38 -10.40 10.27
C SER A 26 -0.97 -10.78 9.66
N ALA A 27 -1.90 -11.23 10.50
CA ALA A 27 -3.31 -11.30 10.11
C ALA A 27 -3.75 -9.90 9.63
N ALA A 28 -4.64 -9.85 8.63
CA ALA A 28 -5.20 -8.57 8.20
C ALA A 28 -5.85 -7.86 9.41
N PRO A 29 -5.75 -6.52 9.50
CA PRO A 29 -6.36 -5.80 10.61
C PRO A 29 -7.86 -6.08 10.69
N ASN A 30 -8.42 -6.06 11.89
CA ASN A 30 -9.87 -6.15 12.03
C ASN A 30 -10.51 -4.85 11.53
N SER A 31 -11.74 -4.91 11.02
CA SER A 31 -12.51 -3.70 10.71
C SER A 31 -13.82 -3.68 11.50
N VAL A 32 -14.13 -2.52 12.08
CA VAL A 32 -15.38 -2.26 12.79
C VAL A 32 -16.02 -1.03 12.17
N ARG A 33 -17.25 -1.18 11.68
CA ARG A 33 -18.04 -0.05 11.19
C ARG A 33 -18.80 0.60 12.34
N ILE A 34 -18.63 1.92 12.44
CA ILE A 34 -19.30 2.78 13.42
C ILE A 34 -20.13 3.80 12.62
N GLY A 35 -21.33 3.39 12.24
CA GLY A 35 -22.25 4.20 11.42
C GLY A 35 -23.71 3.96 11.77
N GLY A 36 -24.48 5.05 11.82
CA GLY A 36 -25.93 5.06 12.00
C GLY A 36 -26.69 5.16 10.69
N VAL A 37 -28.03 5.19 10.77
CA VAL A 37 -28.89 5.53 9.62
C VAL A 37 -28.77 7.01 9.24
N ASP A 38 -28.37 7.85 10.20
CA ASP A 38 -28.08 9.26 10.02
C ASP A 38 -26.88 9.71 10.86
N ARG A 39 -26.49 10.98 10.69
CA ARG A 39 -25.35 11.59 11.38
C ARG A 39 -25.46 11.60 12.90
N TYR A 40 -26.68 11.73 13.45
CA TYR A 40 -26.89 11.79 14.89
C TYR A 40 -26.72 10.40 15.51
N GLU A 41 -27.25 9.36 14.86
CA GLU A 41 -27.03 7.98 15.29
C GLU A 41 -25.56 7.58 15.12
N THR A 42 -24.85 8.03 14.06
CA THR A 42 -23.40 7.82 13.97
C THR A 42 -22.68 8.45 15.15
N ALA A 43 -23.00 9.69 15.53
CA ALA A 43 -22.42 10.37 16.68
C ALA A 43 -22.64 9.59 17.99
N VAL A 44 -23.86 9.06 18.18
CA VAL A 44 -24.20 8.20 19.32
C VAL A 44 -23.39 6.91 19.32
N LYS A 45 -23.25 6.24 18.16
CA LYS A 45 -22.46 5.00 18.05
C LYS A 45 -20.97 5.23 18.31
N VAL A 46 -20.40 6.34 17.84
CA VAL A 46 -19.03 6.75 18.18
C VAL A 46 -18.88 6.97 19.68
N SER A 47 -19.85 7.63 20.31
CA SER A 47 -19.88 7.83 21.75
C SER A 47 -19.93 6.50 22.52
N GLN A 48 -20.79 5.57 22.11
CA GLN A 48 -20.93 4.24 22.74
C GLN A 48 -19.67 3.37 22.60
N ASP A 49 -19.02 3.40 21.44
CA ASP A 49 -17.78 2.66 21.19
C ASP A 49 -16.62 3.20 22.03
N SER A 50 -16.54 4.53 22.22
CA SER A 50 -15.36 5.16 22.81
C SER A 50 -15.56 5.63 24.26
N TRP A 51 -16.79 5.71 24.78
CA TRP A 51 -17.10 6.15 26.15
C TRP A 51 -18.15 5.27 26.83
N ASN A 52 -17.76 4.65 27.94
CA ASN A 52 -18.71 3.96 28.83
C ASN A 52 -19.54 4.96 29.65
N GLN A 53 -18.91 6.06 30.10
CA GLN A 53 -19.52 7.17 30.85
C GLN A 53 -18.74 8.45 30.57
N SER A 54 -19.37 9.61 30.81
CA SER A 54 -18.71 10.92 30.77
C SER A 54 -19.49 11.94 31.59
N ASP A 55 -18.83 12.67 32.49
CA ASP A 55 -19.46 13.79 33.22
C ASP A 55 -19.76 14.98 32.29
N TYR A 56 -19.08 15.05 31.14
CA TYR A 56 -19.17 16.14 30.17
C TYR A 56 -19.56 15.63 28.78
N ALA A 57 -20.29 16.44 28.01
CA ALA A 57 -20.48 16.23 26.58
C ALA A 57 -20.33 17.56 25.85
N ILE A 58 -19.87 17.51 24.60
CA ILE A 58 -19.92 18.65 23.69
C ILE A 58 -21.13 18.45 22.78
N LEU A 59 -21.96 19.48 22.65
CA LEU A 59 -23.09 19.51 21.73
C LEU A 59 -22.85 20.60 20.69
N ALA A 60 -22.76 20.21 19.43
CA ALA A 60 -22.58 21.11 18.30
C ALA A 60 -23.69 20.95 17.25
N SER A 61 -23.71 21.82 16.25
CA SER A 61 -24.59 21.64 15.09
C SER A 61 -24.15 20.44 14.27
N GLY A 62 -25.12 19.60 13.89
CA GLY A 62 -24.94 18.58 12.87
C GLY A 62 -25.16 19.12 11.46
N GLU A 63 -25.70 20.33 11.31
CA GLU A 63 -26.07 20.92 10.01
C GLU A 63 -24.95 21.79 9.41
N ASP A 64 -24.07 22.32 10.26
CA ASP A 64 -22.90 23.11 9.86
C ASP A 64 -21.66 22.68 10.68
N PHE A 65 -20.47 22.81 10.09
CA PHE A 65 -19.22 22.24 10.61
C PHE A 65 -18.31 23.17 11.44
N PRO A 66 -18.24 24.51 11.22
CA PRO A 66 -17.14 25.34 11.74
C PRO A 66 -17.04 25.34 13.26
N ASP A 67 -18.19 25.50 13.93
CA ASP A 67 -18.29 25.51 15.39
C ASP A 67 -17.93 24.13 15.97
N ALA A 68 -18.27 23.06 15.27
CA ALA A 68 -18.09 21.72 15.78
C ALA A 68 -16.63 21.25 15.72
N ILE A 69 -15.90 21.54 14.62
CA ILE A 69 -14.52 21.05 14.44
C ILE A 69 -13.57 21.68 15.47
N CYS A 70 -13.73 22.97 15.76
CA CYS A 70 -12.88 23.65 16.74
C CYS A 70 -13.07 23.12 18.17
N ALA A 71 -14.17 22.40 18.44
CA ALA A 71 -14.46 21.82 19.74
C ALA A 71 -13.72 20.49 20.03
N VAL A 72 -13.09 19.86 19.04
CA VAL A 72 -12.44 18.54 19.24
C VAL A 72 -11.31 18.58 20.28
N PRO A 73 -10.41 19.59 20.32
CA PRO A 73 -9.45 19.73 21.41
C PRO A 73 -10.09 19.94 22.78
N LEU A 74 -11.19 20.69 22.83
CA LEU A 74 -11.97 20.89 24.05
C LEU A 74 -12.57 19.56 24.53
N ALA A 75 -13.05 18.72 23.61
CA ALA A 75 -13.58 17.40 23.91
C ALA A 75 -12.52 16.53 24.60
N LYS A 76 -11.27 16.56 24.12
CA LYS A 76 -10.14 15.86 24.75
C LYS A 76 -9.85 16.38 26.16
N LYS A 77 -9.84 17.71 26.37
CA LYS A 77 -9.63 18.33 27.69
C LYS A 77 -10.61 17.79 28.74
N TYR A 78 -11.89 17.68 28.39
CA TYR A 78 -12.93 17.18 29.29
C TYR A 78 -13.18 15.67 29.20
N SER A 79 -12.39 14.95 28.40
CA SER A 79 -12.62 13.53 28.08
C SER A 79 -14.06 13.24 27.64
N ALA A 80 -14.66 14.17 26.90
CA ALA A 80 -16.06 14.18 26.51
C ALA A 80 -16.25 13.70 25.06
N PRO A 81 -17.38 13.05 24.73
CA PRO A 81 -17.77 12.84 23.34
C PRO A 81 -18.23 14.16 22.71
N VAL A 82 -18.08 14.26 21.39
CA VAL A 82 -18.75 15.27 20.57
C VAL A 82 -20.03 14.64 20.02
N LEU A 83 -21.16 15.21 20.42
CA LEU A 83 -22.48 14.88 19.91
C LEU A 83 -22.99 16.04 19.06
N ILE A 84 -23.89 15.74 18.13
CA ILE A 84 -24.42 16.74 17.20
C ILE A 84 -25.95 16.75 17.21
N THR A 85 -26.55 17.89 16.85
CA THR A 85 -28.01 18.06 16.80
C THR A 85 -28.47 18.92 15.62
N LYS A 86 -29.77 18.92 15.30
CA LYS A 86 -30.36 19.71 14.21
C LYS A 86 -30.30 21.23 14.40
N GLY A 87 -29.98 21.67 15.62
CA GLY A 87 -29.94 23.08 16.00
C GLY A 87 -31.31 23.66 16.40
N ASN A 88 -32.40 23.21 15.77
CA ASN A 88 -33.76 23.65 16.12
C ASN A 88 -34.49 22.75 17.13
N SER A 89 -33.99 21.53 17.35
CA SER A 89 -34.55 20.51 18.23
C SER A 89 -33.44 19.58 18.69
N LEU A 90 -33.52 19.06 19.92
CA LEU A 90 -32.60 18.04 20.41
C LEU A 90 -33.02 16.67 19.87
N ASN A 91 -32.14 16.00 19.15
CA ASN A 91 -32.42 14.63 18.68
C ASN A 91 -32.59 13.70 19.90
N SER A 92 -33.67 12.91 19.93
CA SER A 92 -33.98 12.02 21.06
C SER A 92 -32.89 10.97 21.33
N GLN A 93 -32.27 10.41 20.28
CA GLN A 93 -31.17 9.45 20.43
C GLN A 93 -29.94 10.10 21.05
N VAL A 94 -29.67 11.37 20.72
CA VAL A 94 -28.57 12.14 21.31
C VAL A 94 -28.86 12.45 22.77
N PHE A 95 -30.10 12.79 23.10
CA PHE A 95 -30.51 13.02 24.48
C PHE A 95 -30.44 11.75 25.33
N ASP A 96 -30.89 10.62 24.80
CA ASP A 96 -30.76 9.31 25.45
C ASP A 96 -29.30 8.94 25.66
N GLU A 97 -28.42 9.27 24.71
CA GLU A 97 -26.98 9.07 24.85
C GLU A 97 -26.36 9.95 25.95
N ILE A 98 -26.75 11.22 26.05
CA ILE A 98 -26.34 12.11 27.15
C ILE A 98 -26.75 11.51 28.51
N LYS A 99 -27.96 10.93 28.58
CA LYS A 99 -28.42 10.21 29.80
C LYS A 99 -27.63 8.93 30.05
N ARG A 100 -27.36 8.12 29.03
CA ARG A 100 -26.56 6.88 29.13
C ARG A 100 -25.17 7.17 29.69
N LEU A 101 -24.53 8.23 29.21
CA LEU A 101 -23.22 8.69 29.66
C LEU A 101 -23.22 9.21 31.10
N LYS A 102 -24.40 9.56 31.64
CA LYS A 102 -24.59 10.25 32.92
C LYS A 102 -23.96 11.64 32.95
N THR A 103 -24.04 12.33 31.82
CA THR A 103 -23.51 13.69 31.66
C THR A 103 -24.14 14.65 32.64
N LYS A 104 -23.31 15.44 33.32
CA LYS A 104 -23.72 16.50 34.26
C LYS A 104 -23.64 17.89 33.64
N GLN A 105 -22.75 18.07 32.67
CA GLN A 105 -22.55 19.35 32.00
C GLN A 105 -22.37 19.18 30.49
N VAL A 106 -23.07 20.00 29.71
CA VAL A 106 -22.98 20.04 28.25
C VAL A 106 -22.38 21.39 27.81
N PHE A 107 -21.29 21.33 27.07
CA PHE A 107 -20.75 22.50 26.36
C PHE A 107 -21.46 22.62 25.02
N ILE A 108 -22.32 23.64 24.88
CA ILE A 108 -23.01 23.94 23.63
C ILE A 108 -22.09 24.83 22.79
N VAL A 109 -21.47 24.26 21.74
CA VAL A 109 -20.57 25.01 20.87
C VAL A 109 -21.33 25.48 19.64
N GLY A 110 -21.59 26.78 19.61
CA GLY A 110 -22.40 27.46 18.60
C GLY A 110 -23.30 28.55 19.19
N GLY A 111 -23.50 29.60 18.40
CA GLY A 111 -24.38 30.72 18.75
C GLY A 111 -25.86 30.30 18.83
N GLU A 112 -26.69 31.16 19.42
CA GLU A 112 -28.14 30.91 19.57
C GLU A 112 -28.88 30.79 18.22
N GLY A 113 -28.36 31.41 17.17
CA GLY A 113 -28.90 31.28 15.81
C GLY A 113 -28.64 29.92 15.15
N VAL A 114 -27.68 29.15 15.67
CA VAL A 114 -27.32 27.81 15.16
C VAL A 114 -27.90 26.72 16.05
N ILE A 115 -27.83 26.90 17.38
CA ILE A 115 -28.40 25.98 18.36
C ILE A 115 -29.35 26.78 19.26
N LEU A 116 -30.65 26.59 19.07
CA LEU A 116 -31.68 27.40 19.73
C LEU A 116 -31.60 27.30 21.27
N PRO A 117 -31.93 28.38 22.00
CA PRO A 117 -32.02 28.38 23.46
C PRO A 117 -33.01 27.34 24.03
N SER A 118 -33.95 26.85 23.22
CA SER A 118 -34.91 25.80 23.59
C SER A 118 -34.22 24.48 23.92
N ILE A 119 -33.15 24.11 23.21
CA ILE A 119 -32.34 22.91 23.49
C ILE A 119 -31.62 23.05 24.83
N GLU A 120 -31.08 24.24 25.09
CA GLU A 120 -30.42 24.55 26.36
C GLU A 120 -31.41 24.47 27.54
N LYS A 121 -32.62 25.00 27.35
CA LYS A 121 -33.70 24.86 28.33
C LYS A 121 -34.05 23.39 28.58
N GLU A 122 -34.19 22.58 27.52
CA GLU A 122 -34.52 21.16 27.62
C GLU A 122 -33.47 20.37 28.43
N LEU A 123 -32.18 20.64 28.23
CA LEU A 123 -31.09 20.03 29.01
C LEU A 123 -31.15 20.45 30.49
N ASN A 124 -31.31 21.74 30.78
CA ASN A 124 -31.37 22.26 32.14
C ASN A 124 -32.62 21.77 32.91
N ASP A 125 -33.78 21.70 32.25
CA ASP A 125 -35.02 21.13 32.82
C ASP A 125 -34.82 19.66 33.26
N ASN A 126 -33.81 18.98 32.70
CA ASN A 126 -33.42 17.60 33.04
C ASN A 126 -32.19 17.52 33.96
N ASN A 127 -31.85 18.61 34.67
CA ASN A 127 -30.71 18.71 35.59
C ASN A 127 -29.33 18.51 34.94
N ILE A 128 -29.20 18.84 33.66
CA ILE A 128 -27.92 18.83 32.93
C ILE A 128 -27.51 20.28 32.72
N ASN A 129 -26.44 20.71 33.39
CA ASN A 129 -25.95 22.09 33.30
C ASN A 129 -25.44 22.38 31.89
N THR A 130 -25.59 23.61 31.42
CA THR A 130 -25.10 24.02 30.09
C THR A 130 -24.09 25.16 30.19
N ILE A 131 -23.08 25.13 29.32
CA ILE A 131 -22.18 26.27 29.05
C ILE A 131 -22.19 26.49 27.55
N ARG A 132 -22.65 27.65 27.11
CA ARG A 132 -22.64 28.03 25.70
C ARG A 132 -21.35 28.73 25.31
N ILE A 133 -20.73 28.26 24.24
CA ILE A 133 -19.52 28.80 23.64
C ILE A 133 -19.86 29.15 22.18
N GLY A 134 -20.30 30.38 21.92
CA GLY A 134 -20.68 30.83 20.58
C GLY A 134 -20.34 32.31 20.37
N GLY A 135 -19.72 32.63 19.23
CA GLY A 135 -19.41 33.99 18.78
C GLY A 135 -20.49 34.59 17.87
N GLN A 136 -20.26 35.79 17.36
CA GLN A 136 -21.11 36.37 16.30
C GLN A 136 -20.94 35.63 14.96
N ASP A 137 -19.77 35.05 14.75
CA ASP A 137 -19.44 34.22 13.60
C ASP A 137 -18.54 33.04 14.01
N ARG A 138 -18.22 32.18 13.04
CA ARG A 138 -17.35 31.00 13.24
C ARG A 138 -15.94 31.34 13.71
N TYR A 139 -15.43 32.51 13.34
CA TYR A 139 -14.09 32.93 13.71
C TYR A 139 -14.07 33.29 15.19
N GLU A 140 -15.02 34.09 15.65
CA GLU A 140 -15.22 34.39 17.07
C GLU A 140 -15.55 33.15 17.89
N THR A 141 -16.40 32.22 17.40
CA THR A 141 -16.65 30.96 18.09
C THR A 141 -15.35 30.19 18.29
N SER A 142 -14.52 30.05 17.26
CA SER A 142 -13.23 29.35 17.37
C SER A 142 -12.30 29.97 18.42
N ILE A 143 -12.31 31.31 18.55
CA ILE A 143 -11.53 32.01 19.59
C ILE A 143 -12.12 31.80 20.98
N LYS A 144 -13.45 31.77 21.14
CA LYS A 144 -14.07 31.46 22.44
C LYS A 144 -13.77 30.02 22.87
N VAL A 145 -13.80 29.07 21.95
CA VAL A 145 -13.40 27.68 22.21
C VAL A 145 -11.91 27.61 22.58
N ALA A 146 -11.04 28.35 21.88
CA ALA A 146 -9.62 28.44 22.21
C ALA A 146 -9.36 28.98 23.63
N LYS A 147 -10.11 30.01 24.03
CA LYS A 147 -10.05 30.57 25.40
C LYS A 147 -10.51 29.56 26.46
N GLU A 148 -11.58 28.81 26.18
CA GLU A 148 -12.06 27.75 27.08
C GLU A 148 -11.07 26.57 27.16
N LEU A 149 -10.39 26.24 26.05
CA LEU A 149 -9.34 25.21 26.04
C LEU A 149 -8.20 25.58 26.99
N GLY A 150 -7.79 26.85 26.98
CA GLY A 150 -6.74 27.41 27.83
C GLY A 150 -5.53 27.88 27.01
N GLN A 151 -4.46 28.26 27.71
CA GLN A 151 -3.24 28.75 27.07
C GLN A 151 -2.51 27.63 26.33
N SER A 152 -2.07 27.90 25.10
CA SER A 152 -1.25 27.01 24.28
C SER A 152 -0.19 27.82 23.53
N ASP A 153 1.03 27.29 23.50
CA ASP A 153 2.14 27.86 22.74
C ASP A 153 2.07 27.50 21.24
N GLU A 154 1.25 26.50 20.88
CA GLU A 154 1.04 26.03 19.51
C GLU A 154 -0.44 26.15 19.11
N ILE A 155 -0.70 26.68 17.92
CA ILE A 155 -2.06 26.78 17.35
C ILE A 155 -2.11 26.14 15.97
N VAL A 156 -3.33 25.81 15.56
CA VAL A 156 -3.67 25.47 14.18
C VAL A 156 -4.50 26.62 13.61
N LEU A 157 -4.10 27.12 12.44
CA LEU A 157 -4.85 28.11 11.67
C LEU A 157 -5.35 27.47 10.37
N THR A 158 -6.65 27.46 10.15
CA THR A 158 -7.26 26.79 9.00
C THR A 158 -8.43 27.58 8.43
N TYR A 159 -8.76 27.32 7.16
CA TYR A 159 -9.80 28.04 6.45
C TYR A 159 -11.19 27.73 7.03
N GLY A 160 -11.95 28.77 7.36
CA GLY A 160 -13.24 28.64 8.04
C GLY A 160 -14.42 28.28 7.13
N GLU A 161 -14.29 28.39 5.81
CA GLU A 161 -15.40 28.13 4.87
C GLU A 161 -15.36 26.74 4.24
N ASN A 162 -14.41 25.88 4.62
CA ASN A 162 -14.39 24.48 4.24
C ASN A 162 -13.84 23.60 5.37
N PHE A 163 -14.27 22.34 5.43
CA PHE A 163 -14.02 21.45 6.57
C PHE A 163 -12.79 20.52 6.50
N PRO A 164 -12.33 20.01 5.34
CA PRO A 164 -11.44 18.85 5.33
C PRO A 164 -10.07 19.06 6.00
N ASP A 165 -9.52 20.27 5.90
CA ASP A 165 -8.23 20.62 6.50
C ASP A 165 -8.34 20.64 8.04
N ALA A 166 -9.37 21.32 8.55
CA ALA A 166 -9.66 21.37 9.98
C ALA A 166 -10.02 20.00 10.56
N LEU A 167 -10.73 19.17 9.80
CA LEU A 167 -11.05 17.80 10.19
C LEU A 167 -9.80 16.92 10.28
N SER A 168 -8.87 17.08 9.34
CA SER A 168 -7.65 16.27 9.25
C SER A 168 -6.71 16.46 10.43
N ILE A 169 -6.63 17.68 10.97
CA ILE A 169 -5.77 17.98 12.12
C ILE A 169 -6.44 17.71 13.46
N ALA A 170 -7.76 17.57 13.50
CA ALA A 170 -8.53 17.59 14.75
C ALA A 170 -8.05 16.56 15.79
N PRO A 171 -7.73 15.29 15.44
CA PRO A 171 -7.16 14.34 16.39
C PRO A 171 -5.79 14.76 16.94
N VAL A 172 -4.93 15.35 16.09
CA VAL A 172 -3.60 15.84 16.48
C VAL A 172 -3.73 17.07 17.36
N ALA A 173 -4.60 18.01 17.01
CA ALA A 173 -4.87 19.20 17.79
C ALA A 173 -5.41 18.84 19.18
N ALA A 174 -6.29 17.84 19.26
CA ALA A 174 -6.71 17.28 20.55
C ALA A 174 -5.57 16.65 21.33
N MET A 175 -4.77 15.78 20.70
CA MET A 175 -3.64 15.11 21.35
C MET A 175 -2.61 16.11 21.91
N LYS A 176 -2.33 17.20 21.19
CA LYS A 176 -1.34 18.22 21.57
C LYS A 176 -1.94 19.43 22.29
N ALA A 177 -3.24 19.40 22.61
CA ALA A 177 -3.99 20.52 23.18
C ALA A 177 -3.85 21.85 22.39
N MET A 178 -3.73 21.77 21.07
CA MET A 178 -3.67 22.95 20.20
C MET A 178 -5.07 23.48 19.89
N PRO A 179 -5.35 24.78 20.10
CA PRO A 179 -6.55 25.39 19.59
C PRO A 179 -6.62 25.32 18.05
N ILE A 180 -7.80 24.97 17.52
CA ILE A 180 -8.09 25.07 16.09
C ILE A 180 -8.79 26.41 15.87
N ILE A 181 -8.09 27.32 15.19
CA ILE A 181 -8.52 28.69 14.94
C ILE A 181 -8.87 28.83 13.46
N LEU A 182 -10.07 29.37 13.20
CA LEU A 182 -10.56 29.56 11.84
C LEU A 182 -10.14 30.93 11.29
N THR A 183 -9.86 31.01 10.00
CA THR A 183 -9.55 32.25 9.29
C THR A 183 -10.17 32.30 7.90
N ASN A 184 -10.15 33.47 7.27
CA ASN A 184 -10.47 33.65 5.86
C ASN A 184 -9.20 33.55 4.98
N THR A 185 -9.36 33.55 3.66
CA THR A 185 -8.29 33.38 2.67
C THR A 185 -7.25 34.50 2.74
N ASP A 186 -7.68 35.74 2.61
CA ASP A 186 -6.78 36.89 2.44
C ASP A 186 -6.68 37.81 3.65
N VAL A 187 -7.67 37.74 4.55
CA VAL A 187 -7.76 38.61 5.71
C VAL A 187 -7.95 37.76 6.96
N ILE A 188 -7.02 37.89 7.90
CA ILE A 188 -7.18 37.32 9.24
C ILE A 188 -8.21 38.18 9.99
N PRO A 189 -9.31 37.59 10.48
CA PRO A 189 -10.31 38.31 11.27
C PRO A 189 -9.69 39.01 12.49
N TYR A 190 -10.25 40.15 12.89
CA TYR A 190 -9.70 40.94 13.99
C TYR A 190 -9.60 40.14 15.30
N SER A 191 -10.64 39.38 15.64
CA SER A 191 -10.69 38.50 16.82
C SER A 191 -9.57 37.45 16.85
N VAL A 192 -9.20 36.92 15.67
CA VAL A 192 -8.11 35.97 15.51
C VAL A 192 -6.76 36.63 15.67
N LYS A 193 -6.57 37.80 15.06
CA LYS A 193 -5.34 38.58 15.18
C LYS A 193 -5.07 39.01 16.62
N GLU A 194 -6.11 39.46 17.31
CA GLU A 194 -6.04 39.81 18.74
C GLU A 194 -5.61 38.60 19.58
N TYR A 195 -6.28 37.46 19.42
CA TYR A 195 -5.93 36.23 20.15
C TYR A 195 -4.47 35.80 19.94
N ILE A 196 -3.96 35.84 18.70
CA ILE A 196 -2.58 35.46 18.40
C ILE A 196 -1.57 36.40 19.09
N ASN A 197 -1.86 37.70 19.12
CA ASN A 197 -0.97 38.68 19.75
C ASN A 197 -0.97 38.55 21.28
N ASP A 198 -2.12 38.26 21.88
CA ASP A 198 -2.28 38.20 23.34
C ASP A 198 -1.69 36.94 23.98
N ASN A 199 -1.47 35.86 23.20
CA ASN A 199 -1.10 34.54 23.73
C ASN A 199 0.36 34.12 23.44
N GLU A 200 1.21 35.02 22.93
CA GLU A 200 2.64 34.76 22.64
C GLU A 200 2.90 33.45 21.87
N ILE A 201 2.11 33.19 20.84
CA ILE A 201 2.14 31.94 20.07
C ILE A 201 3.54 31.68 19.50
N LYS A 202 4.14 30.54 19.88
CA LYS A 202 5.48 30.12 19.45
C LYS A 202 5.50 29.36 18.14
N LYS A 203 4.40 28.70 17.78
CA LYS A 203 4.28 27.93 16.53
C LYS A 203 2.85 27.96 16.00
N CYS A 204 2.72 28.20 14.70
CA CYS A 204 1.43 28.18 14.02
C CYS A 204 1.45 27.18 12.87
N TYR A 205 0.63 26.14 12.93
CA TYR A 205 0.41 25.25 11.78
C TYR A 205 -0.68 25.83 10.91
N VAL A 206 -0.34 26.21 9.68
CA VAL A 206 -1.31 26.70 8.69
C VAL A 206 -1.70 25.54 7.79
N LEU A 207 -2.99 25.24 7.71
CA LEU A 207 -3.47 24.12 6.91
C LEU A 207 -4.01 24.58 5.56
N GLY A 208 -3.77 23.76 4.55
CA GLY A 208 -4.23 24.00 3.19
C GLY A 208 -3.27 24.85 2.35
N GLY A 209 -3.50 24.83 1.04
CA GLY A 209 -2.69 25.58 0.08
C GLY A 209 -2.88 27.10 0.19
N THR A 210 -2.09 27.85 -0.58
CA THR A 210 -2.17 29.32 -0.62
C THR A 210 -3.49 29.84 -1.19
N GLY A 211 -4.28 29.00 -1.87
CA GLY A 211 -5.62 29.35 -2.37
C GLY A 211 -6.70 29.41 -1.30
N VAL A 212 -6.50 28.79 -0.12
CA VAL A 212 -7.46 28.82 1.00
C VAL A 212 -6.97 29.60 2.21
N VAL A 213 -5.65 29.74 2.38
CA VAL A 213 -5.03 30.67 3.33
C VAL A 213 -3.81 31.28 2.64
N SER A 214 -3.91 32.52 2.18
CA SER A 214 -2.86 33.14 1.36
C SER A 214 -1.61 33.46 2.17
N SER A 215 -0.43 33.43 1.53
CA SER A 215 0.83 33.79 2.21
C SER A 215 0.84 35.24 2.71
N ASN A 216 0.06 36.11 2.07
CA ASN A 216 -0.07 37.51 2.46
C ASN A 216 -0.82 37.70 3.79
N SER A 217 -1.86 36.90 4.04
CA SER A 217 -2.67 36.99 5.26
C SER A 217 -1.85 36.63 6.51
N ILE A 218 -0.94 35.67 6.39
CA ILE A 218 -0.15 35.11 7.49
C ILE A 218 1.28 35.68 7.62
N LYS A 219 1.66 36.65 6.78
CA LYS A 219 3.05 37.17 6.73
C LYS A 219 3.58 37.74 8.05
N ASN A 220 2.68 38.14 8.95
CA ASN A 220 3.00 38.72 10.25
C ASN A 220 2.88 37.72 11.40
N ILE A 221 2.59 36.44 11.12
CA ILE A 221 2.58 35.38 12.13
C ILE A 221 3.98 34.76 12.18
N ALA A 222 4.58 34.73 13.37
CA ALA A 222 5.88 34.11 13.58
C ALA A 222 5.78 32.56 13.51
N ASN A 223 6.87 31.91 13.09
CA ASN A 223 7.05 30.45 13.16
C ASN A 223 5.91 29.63 12.53
N VAL A 224 5.49 30.04 11.34
CA VAL A 224 4.49 29.33 10.55
C VAL A 224 5.07 28.08 9.91
N LYS A 225 4.41 26.94 10.11
CA LYS A 225 4.61 25.72 9.31
C LYS A 225 3.34 25.43 8.51
N ARG A 226 3.41 25.50 7.19
CA ARG A 226 2.29 25.13 6.32
C ARG A 226 2.25 23.62 6.09
N LEU A 227 1.08 23.00 6.23
CA LEU A 227 0.81 21.61 5.87
C LEU A 227 -0.29 21.61 4.81
N ASN A 228 0.01 21.13 3.60
CA ASN A 228 -0.92 21.16 2.49
C ASN A 228 -0.66 20.04 1.47
N GLY A 229 -1.68 19.77 0.66
CA GLY A 229 -1.60 18.94 -0.53
C GLY A 229 -2.28 19.60 -1.73
N SER A 230 -2.30 18.91 -2.87
CA SER A 230 -3.06 19.36 -4.05
C SER A 230 -4.57 19.24 -3.88
N ASP A 231 -5.01 18.39 -2.94
CA ASP A 231 -6.40 18.18 -2.56
C ASP A 231 -6.53 17.88 -1.05
N ARG A 232 -7.76 17.67 -0.58
CA ARG A 232 -8.06 17.37 0.84
C ARG A 232 -7.39 16.09 1.35
N TYR A 233 -7.20 15.11 0.48
CA TYR A 233 -6.62 13.82 0.83
C TYR A 233 -5.11 13.97 1.02
N GLU A 234 -4.43 14.69 0.13
CA GLU A 234 -3.01 14.97 0.28
C GLU A 234 -2.70 15.91 1.46
N THR A 235 -3.56 16.89 1.77
CA THR A 235 -3.41 17.67 3.03
C THR A 235 -3.55 16.76 4.25
N ASN A 236 -4.54 15.85 4.26
CA ASN A 236 -4.71 14.86 5.33
C ASN A 236 -3.44 14.00 5.52
N LEU A 237 -2.85 13.53 4.42
CA LEU A 237 -1.62 12.74 4.46
C LEU A 237 -0.41 13.54 4.92
N ALA A 238 -0.27 14.80 4.48
CA ALA A 238 0.81 15.68 4.93
C ALA A 238 0.76 15.90 6.44
N ILE A 239 -0.44 16.06 7.00
CA ILE A 239 -0.67 16.17 8.45
C ILE A 239 -0.29 14.87 9.15
N ILE A 240 -0.81 13.71 8.71
CA ILE A 240 -0.53 12.43 9.37
C ILE A 240 0.98 12.12 9.33
N ASN A 241 1.65 12.40 8.22
CA ASN A 241 3.08 12.17 8.08
C ASN A 241 3.91 13.05 9.02
N GLU A 242 3.57 14.34 9.13
CA GLU A 242 4.22 15.28 10.06
C GLU A 242 4.18 14.79 11.50
N PHE A 243 3.04 14.23 11.92
CA PHE A 243 2.82 13.77 13.30
C PHE A 243 2.89 12.25 13.45
N SER A 244 3.48 11.55 12.48
CA SER A 244 3.44 10.08 12.40
C SER A 244 4.11 9.38 13.59
N THR A 245 5.06 10.04 14.25
CA THR A 245 5.73 9.54 15.47
C THR A 245 4.93 9.75 16.74
N ASP A 246 4.02 10.74 16.74
CA ASP A 246 3.16 11.06 17.88
C ASP A 246 1.86 10.23 17.83
N LEU A 247 1.41 9.86 16.62
CA LEU A 247 0.17 9.15 16.37
C LEU A 247 0.27 7.64 16.65
N ASN A 248 -0.78 7.10 17.26
CA ASN A 248 -0.93 5.67 17.52
C ASN A 248 -1.74 4.99 16.40
N PHE A 249 -1.04 4.29 15.51
CA PHE A 249 -1.65 3.61 14.36
C PHE A 249 -2.40 2.31 14.70
N LYS A 250 -2.27 1.76 15.93
CA LYS A 250 -2.98 0.52 16.33
C LYS A 250 -4.47 0.57 16.05
N THR A 251 -5.07 1.75 16.21
CA THR A 251 -6.41 2.03 15.70
C THR A 251 -6.29 3.15 14.70
N THR A 252 -6.79 2.93 13.49
CA THR A 252 -6.84 3.95 12.43
C THR A 252 -8.29 4.17 12.04
N TYR A 253 -8.76 5.42 12.14
CA TYR A 253 -10.11 5.78 11.75
C TYR A 253 -10.15 6.05 10.25
N LEU A 254 -11.11 5.45 9.55
CA LEU A 254 -11.36 5.67 8.13
C LEU A 254 -12.65 6.46 7.99
N THR A 255 -12.61 7.58 7.29
CA THR A 255 -13.79 8.40 7.02
C THR A 255 -13.79 8.93 5.60
N SER A 256 -14.95 9.36 5.11
CA SER A 256 -15.05 9.99 3.79
C SER A 256 -14.42 11.37 3.82
N GLY A 257 -13.70 11.71 2.76
CA GLY A 257 -13.28 13.10 2.54
C GLY A 257 -14.43 14.00 2.08
N GLU A 258 -15.56 13.44 1.65
CA GLU A 258 -16.63 14.18 0.94
C GLU A 258 -17.73 14.72 1.87
N ASP A 259 -17.88 14.17 3.08
CA ASP A 259 -18.88 14.62 4.07
C ASP A 259 -18.25 14.69 5.48
N PHE A 260 -18.76 15.56 6.34
CA PHE A 260 -18.13 15.95 7.60
C PHE A 260 -18.72 15.37 8.90
N PRO A 261 -20.04 15.13 9.06
CA PRO A 261 -20.63 14.88 10.38
C PRO A 261 -20.13 13.59 11.06
N ASP A 262 -20.00 12.52 10.27
CA ASP A 262 -19.49 11.23 10.75
C ASP A 262 -18.01 11.35 11.16
N ALA A 263 -17.24 12.11 10.37
CA ALA A 263 -15.83 12.35 10.61
C ALA A 263 -15.57 13.20 11.86
N LEU A 264 -16.40 14.22 12.09
CA LEU A 264 -16.31 15.13 13.23
C LEU A 264 -16.38 14.39 14.57
N CYS A 265 -17.43 13.58 14.76
CA CYS A 265 -17.62 12.85 16.02
C CYS A 265 -16.51 11.80 16.18
N GLY A 266 -16.13 11.15 15.08
CA GLY A 266 -15.00 10.24 15.03
C GLY A 266 -13.66 10.90 15.35
N SER A 267 -13.43 12.16 15.00
CA SER A 267 -12.21 12.90 15.33
C SER A 267 -12.03 13.12 16.82
N ALA A 268 -13.11 13.27 17.59
CA ALA A 268 -13.04 13.32 19.05
C ALA A 268 -12.62 11.96 19.64
N ALA A 269 -13.17 10.86 19.11
CA ALA A 269 -12.78 9.49 19.50
C ALA A 269 -11.32 9.19 19.12
N ALA A 270 -10.90 9.59 17.91
CA ALA A 270 -9.53 9.46 17.43
C ALA A 270 -8.56 10.29 18.30
N GLY A 271 -8.93 11.54 18.61
CA GLY A 271 -8.18 12.39 19.54
C GLY A 271 -8.06 11.76 20.92
N LYS A 272 -9.09 11.08 21.42
CA LYS A 272 -9.06 10.35 22.71
C LYS A 272 -8.02 9.23 22.71
N SER A 273 -7.94 8.44 21.63
CA SER A 273 -6.98 7.32 21.49
C SER A 273 -5.64 7.71 20.88
N ASN A 274 -5.41 9.00 20.59
CA ASN A 274 -4.27 9.53 19.85
C ASN A 274 -4.09 8.86 18.47
N SER A 275 -5.21 8.46 17.86
CA SER A 275 -5.26 7.75 16.58
C SER A 275 -5.36 8.72 15.40
N PRO A 276 -4.82 8.35 14.22
CA PRO A 276 -5.06 9.10 13.00
C PRO A 276 -6.49 8.94 12.50
N ILE A 277 -6.97 9.96 11.77
CA ILE A 277 -8.14 9.87 10.89
C ILE A 277 -7.68 10.01 9.44
N VAL A 278 -7.94 8.98 8.64
CA VAL A 278 -7.54 8.93 7.23
C VAL A 278 -8.76 9.22 6.37
N LEU A 279 -8.67 10.26 5.53
CA LEU A 279 -9.71 10.60 4.57
C LEU A 279 -9.62 9.68 3.36
N LEU A 280 -10.75 9.08 2.99
CA LEU A 280 -10.87 8.19 1.84
C LEU A 280 -11.68 8.85 0.73
N ASN A 281 -11.19 8.71 -0.50
CA ASN A 281 -11.97 8.87 -1.72
C ASN A 281 -12.55 7.51 -2.16
N THR A 282 -13.41 7.50 -3.18
CA THR A 282 -14.14 6.30 -3.65
C THR A 282 -13.28 5.07 -3.98
N ASN A 283 -11.98 5.25 -4.26
CA ASN A 283 -11.04 4.18 -4.57
C ASN A 283 -9.79 4.17 -3.67
N TYR A 284 -9.81 4.91 -2.55
CA TYR A 284 -8.72 5.10 -1.57
C TYR A 284 -7.31 5.37 -2.14
N PHE A 285 -7.19 5.70 -3.42
CA PHE A 285 -5.91 5.67 -4.14
C PHE A 285 -4.86 6.57 -3.50
N LYS A 286 -5.27 7.76 -3.04
CA LYS A 286 -4.39 8.72 -2.35
C LYS A 286 -3.92 8.17 -1.00
N ALA A 287 -4.84 7.66 -0.18
CA ALA A 287 -4.55 7.12 1.16
C ALA A 287 -3.83 5.76 1.13
N ARG A 288 -3.82 5.07 -0.01
CA ARG A 288 -3.29 3.72 -0.19
C ARG A 288 -1.85 3.59 0.33
N SER A 289 -0.96 4.53 -0.01
CA SER A 289 0.45 4.47 0.41
C SER A 289 0.60 4.53 1.94
N LEU A 290 -0.07 5.48 2.59
CA LEU A 290 -0.05 5.60 4.05
C LEU A 290 -0.62 4.35 4.71
N ILE A 291 -1.83 3.93 4.33
CA ILE A 291 -2.49 2.77 4.95
C ILE A 291 -1.62 1.52 4.79
N LYS A 292 -1.04 1.32 3.61
CA LYS A 292 -0.13 0.19 3.34
C LYS A 292 1.12 0.23 4.20
N SER A 293 1.81 1.37 4.24
CA SER A 293 3.05 1.52 5.03
C SER A 293 2.84 1.34 6.52
N LYS A 294 1.60 1.49 7.01
CA LYS A 294 1.21 1.33 8.41
C LYS A 294 0.41 0.06 8.69
N LEU A 295 0.15 -0.78 7.69
CA LEU A 295 -0.77 -1.92 7.84
C LEU A 295 -0.32 -2.90 8.93
N SER A 296 1.00 -3.10 9.09
CA SER A 296 1.57 -3.92 10.16
C SER A 296 1.45 -3.32 11.56
N ASP A 297 1.23 -2.00 11.65
CA ASP A 297 1.08 -1.26 12.90
C ASP A 297 -0.40 -1.12 13.30
N ILE A 298 -1.34 -1.51 12.42
CA ILE A 298 -2.78 -1.34 12.60
C ILE A 298 -3.39 -2.66 13.09
N ASP A 299 -4.00 -2.64 14.26
CA ASP A 299 -4.80 -3.76 14.78
C ASP A 299 -6.27 -3.65 14.31
N TYR A 300 -6.79 -2.41 14.25
CA TYR A 300 -8.18 -2.10 13.93
C TYR A 300 -8.33 -0.92 12.97
N PHE A 301 -9.13 -1.10 11.94
CA PHE A 301 -9.78 0.00 11.23
C PHE A 301 -11.15 0.29 11.83
N LYS A 302 -11.38 1.55 12.22
CA LYS A 302 -12.71 2.04 12.62
C LYS A 302 -13.31 2.85 11.48
N VAL A 303 -14.29 2.28 10.79
CA VAL A 303 -14.91 2.89 9.61
C VAL A 303 -16.08 3.75 10.06
N LEU A 304 -15.95 5.06 9.92
CA LEU A 304 -16.95 6.04 10.33
C LEU A 304 -18.00 6.20 9.23
N GLY A 305 -19.27 6.12 9.63
CA GLY A 305 -20.41 6.28 8.74
C GLY A 305 -20.92 4.99 8.09
N GLY A 306 -22.04 5.12 7.39
CA GLY A 306 -22.73 4.02 6.73
C GLY A 306 -22.00 3.49 5.49
N SER A 307 -22.41 2.30 5.02
CA SER A 307 -21.86 1.67 3.81
C SER A 307 -22.17 2.45 2.52
N GLY A 308 -23.15 3.37 2.55
CA GLY A 308 -23.44 4.28 1.44
C GLY A 308 -22.37 5.34 1.22
N ILE A 309 -21.57 5.68 2.24
CA ILE A 309 -20.49 6.67 2.13
C ILE A 309 -19.14 5.95 1.93
N ILE A 310 -18.86 4.93 2.74
CA ILE A 310 -17.68 4.06 2.58
C ILE A 310 -18.17 2.63 2.39
N SER A 311 -18.18 2.14 1.15
CA SER A 311 -18.69 0.79 0.86
C SER A 311 -17.90 -0.31 1.56
N ASP A 312 -18.58 -1.41 1.90
CA ASP A 312 -17.89 -2.59 2.47
C ASP A 312 -16.87 -3.15 1.48
N LYS A 313 -17.13 -3.07 0.16
CA LYS A 313 -16.16 -3.44 -0.88
C LYS A 313 -14.87 -2.62 -0.80
N LEU A 314 -14.99 -1.31 -0.56
CA LEU A 314 -13.84 -0.43 -0.37
C LEU A 314 -13.02 -0.84 0.87
N VAL A 315 -13.69 -1.10 1.99
CA VAL A 315 -13.04 -1.59 3.22
C VAL A 315 -12.34 -2.92 2.98
N GLN A 316 -13.00 -3.88 2.32
CA GLN A 316 -12.40 -5.16 1.97
C GLN A 316 -11.17 -4.99 1.07
N SER A 317 -11.18 -4.06 0.12
CA SER A 317 -10.01 -3.79 -0.74
C SER A 317 -8.83 -3.14 -0.02
N ILE A 318 -9.07 -2.51 1.14
CA ILE A 318 -8.03 -1.98 2.03
C ILE A 318 -7.44 -3.11 2.88
N LEU A 319 -8.28 -4.02 3.38
CA LEU A 319 -7.88 -5.17 4.18
C LEU A 319 -7.17 -6.25 3.36
N PHE A 320 -7.67 -6.49 2.16
CA PHE A 320 -7.26 -7.54 1.23
C PHE A 320 -7.04 -6.92 -0.15
N PRO A 321 -5.90 -6.24 -0.36
CA PRO A 321 -5.60 -5.68 -1.67
C PRO A 321 -5.57 -6.79 -2.72
N THR A 322 -6.28 -6.57 -3.83
CA THR A 322 -6.36 -7.52 -4.95
C THR A 322 -4.96 -7.86 -5.46
N LYS A 323 -4.73 -9.15 -5.68
CA LYS A 323 -3.48 -9.66 -6.21
C LYS A 323 -3.48 -9.50 -7.73
N SER A 324 -2.37 -9.03 -8.28
CA SER A 324 -2.23 -8.84 -9.72
C SER A 324 -1.68 -10.10 -10.39
N VAL A 325 -2.21 -10.45 -11.55
CA VAL A 325 -1.65 -11.48 -12.42
C VAL A 325 -1.07 -10.79 -13.65
N LEU A 326 0.26 -10.76 -13.73
CA LEU A 326 0.99 -10.36 -14.92
C LEU A 326 1.55 -11.60 -15.62
N ALA A 327 1.58 -11.61 -16.94
CA ALA A 327 2.16 -12.73 -17.68
C ALA A 327 3.00 -12.27 -18.87
N TYR A 328 4.05 -13.03 -19.18
CA TYR A 328 4.90 -12.73 -20.33
C TYR A 328 4.35 -13.39 -21.58
N THR A 329 4.37 -12.65 -22.68
CA THR A 329 4.01 -13.13 -24.02
C THR A 329 5.25 -13.10 -24.89
N ALA A 330 5.44 -14.15 -25.69
CA ALA A 330 6.53 -14.22 -26.66
C ALA A 330 6.08 -14.90 -27.95
N SER A 331 6.77 -14.61 -29.04
CA SER A 331 6.58 -15.22 -30.37
C SER A 331 7.96 -15.48 -30.97
N TYR A 332 8.51 -16.68 -30.75
CA TYR A 332 9.90 -16.97 -31.12
C TYR A 332 10.10 -17.34 -32.59
N TYR A 333 9.05 -17.81 -33.26
CA TYR A 333 9.09 -18.19 -34.68
C TYR A 333 7.74 -17.96 -35.35
N SER A 334 7.74 -17.90 -36.68
CA SER A 334 6.51 -17.74 -37.46
C SER A 334 5.52 -18.87 -37.15
N GLY A 335 4.34 -18.51 -36.64
CA GLY A 335 3.31 -19.46 -36.21
C GLY A 335 3.34 -19.87 -34.74
N ASP A 336 4.27 -19.35 -33.91
CA ASP A 336 4.19 -19.49 -32.45
C ASP A 336 3.06 -18.62 -31.88
N ASP A 337 1.86 -19.18 -31.79
CA ASP A 337 0.66 -18.49 -31.28
C ASP A 337 0.25 -18.95 -29.87
N LEU A 338 1.10 -19.72 -29.18
CA LEU A 338 0.77 -20.31 -27.88
C LEU A 338 0.45 -19.23 -26.83
N SER A 339 1.29 -18.19 -26.74
CA SER A 339 1.04 -17.08 -25.82
C SER A 339 -0.25 -16.32 -26.16
N TYR A 340 -0.53 -16.12 -27.44
CA TYR A 340 -1.75 -15.42 -27.86
C TYR A 340 -3.02 -16.23 -27.56
N LYS A 341 -3.02 -17.54 -27.87
CA LYS A 341 -4.13 -18.44 -27.52
C LYS A 341 -4.41 -18.49 -26.03
N SER A 342 -3.35 -18.53 -25.21
CA SER A 342 -3.50 -18.50 -23.75
C SER A 342 -4.06 -17.15 -23.27
N LEU A 343 -3.51 -16.02 -23.74
CA LEU A 343 -4.02 -14.68 -23.45
C LEU A 343 -5.52 -14.56 -23.76
N VAL A 344 -5.94 -15.06 -24.92
CA VAL A 344 -7.36 -15.04 -25.33
C VAL A 344 -8.22 -15.90 -24.40
N SER A 345 -7.75 -17.10 -24.07
CA SER A 345 -8.51 -18.08 -23.26
C SER A 345 -8.68 -17.64 -21.81
N TYR A 346 -7.71 -16.90 -21.24
CA TYR A 346 -7.66 -16.57 -19.82
C TYR A 346 -7.65 -15.06 -19.54
N SER A 347 -8.10 -14.24 -20.49
CA SER A 347 -8.10 -12.77 -20.38
C SER A 347 -8.82 -12.24 -19.14
N GLY A 348 -9.85 -12.94 -18.66
CA GLY A 348 -10.58 -12.57 -17.44
C GLY A 348 -9.79 -12.75 -16.12
N LEU A 349 -8.61 -13.38 -16.17
CA LEU A 349 -7.74 -13.63 -15.01
C LEU A 349 -6.40 -12.90 -15.10
N ILE A 350 -6.15 -12.14 -16.17
CA ILE A 350 -4.87 -11.48 -16.44
C ILE A 350 -5.07 -9.97 -16.30
N ASP A 351 -4.32 -9.33 -15.41
CA ASP A 351 -4.36 -7.86 -15.24
C ASP A 351 -3.35 -7.14 -16.14
N GLY A 352 -2.26 -7.83 -16.52
CA GLY A 352 -1.25 -7.26 -17.40
C GLY A 352 -0.45 -8.28 -18.20
N ILE A 353 0.08 -7.85 -19.34
CA ILE A 353 1.04 -8.61 -20.13
C ILE A 353 2.32 -7.82 -20.36
N ALA A 354 3.47 -8.50 -20.27
CA ALA A 354 4.74 -8.01 -20.78
C ALA A 354 5.06 -8.69 -22.12
N THR A 355 5.38 -7.91 -23.14
CA THR A 355 5.62 -8.42 -24.50
C THR A 355 7.12 -8.56 -24.77
N ASP A 356 7.64 -9.78 -24.73
CA ASP A 356 9.03 -10.13 -25.07
C ASP A 356 9.26 -9.95 -26.58
N SER A 357 9.51 -8.71 -26.99
CA SER A 357 9.54 -8.32 -28.40
C SER A 357 10.61 -7.29 -28.75
N TYR A 358 11.38 -6.80 -27.77
CA TYR A 358 12.37 -5.75 -27.99
C TYR A 358 13.73 -6.08 -27.38
N ASN A 359 14.78 -5.80 -28.16
CA ASN A 359 16.16 -5.91 -27.72
C ASN A 359 16.88 -4.56 -27.79
N VAL A 360 17.74 -4.30 -26.81
CA VAL A 360 18.56 -3.10 -26.75
C VAL A 360 20.00 -3.38 -27.17
N ASP A 361 20.66 -2.38 -27.78
CA ASP A 361 22.11 -2.38 -28.01
C ASP A 361 22.89 -1.50 -27.02
N GLY A 362 24.23 -1.51 -27.12
CA GLY A 362 25.09 -0.73 -26.22
C GLY A 362 24.95 0.80 -26.35
N LEU A 363 24.32 1.30 -27.41
CA LEU A 363 24.13 2.73 -27.69
C LEU A 363 22.74 3.23 -27.26
N GLY A 364 21.90 2.32 -26.75
CA GLY A 364 20.52 2.58 -26.33
C GLY A 364 19.49 2.50 -27.45
N ASN A 365 19.84 1.96 -28.63
CA ASN A 365 18.87 1.73 -29.70
C ASN A 365 18.02 0.49 -29.39
N ILE A 366 16.75 0.53 -29.79
CA ILE A 366 15.81 -0.58 -29.63
C ILE A 366 15.55 -1.23 -30.99
N THR A 367 15.64 -2.55 -31.04
CA THR A 367 15.27 -3.40 -32.18
C THR A 367 14.11 -4.31 -31.81
N GLY A 368 13.43 -4.87 -32.82
CA GLY A 368 12.22 -5.67 -32.64
C GLY A 368 10.96 -4.93 -33.07
N SER A 369 9.80 -5.57 -32.93
CA SER A 369 8.52 -5.07 -33.42
C SER A 369 7.41 -5.33 -32.41
N ALA A 370 6.52 -4.34 -32.27
CA ALA A 370 5.35 -4.46 -31.41
C ALA A 370 4.46 -5.63 -31.87
N PRO A 371 4.11 -6.57 -30.99
CA PRO A 371 3.13 -7.61 -31.28
C PRO A 371 1.72 -7.01 -31.22
N GLN A 372 1.32 -6.32 -32.30
CA GLN A 372 0.09 -5.50 -32.35
C GLN A 372 -1.16 -6.29 -31.99
N GLU A 373 -1.28 -7.54 -32.44
CA GLU A 373 -2.46 -8.37 -32.16
C GLU A 373 -2.65 -8.62 -30.65
N GLN A 374 -1.56 -8.91 -29.93
CA GLN A 374 -1.54 -9.08 -28.48
C GLN A 374 -1.90 -7.78 -27.77
N ILE A 375 -1.31 -6.66 -28.21
CA ILE A 375 -1.52 -5.33 -27.61
C ILE A 375 -2.96 -4.88 -27.79
N GLU A 376 -3.50 -4.98 -29.00
CA GLU A 376 -4.87 -4.59 -29.33
C GLU A 376 -5.89 -5.44 -28.56
N TYR A 377 -5.69 -6.76 -28.52
CA TYR A 377 -6.57 -7.66 -27.75
C TYR A 377 -6.53 -7.35 -26.25
N ALA A 378 -5.34 -7.18 -25.68
CA ALA A 378 -5.17 -6.85 -24.26
C ALA A 378 -5.84 -5.52 -23.91
N ASN A 379 -5.57 -4.46 -24.70
CA ASN A 379 -6.17 -3.14 -24.49
C ASN A 379 -7.71 -3.18 -24.61
N ALA A 380 -8.26 -3.92 -25.59
CA ALA A 380 -9.70 -4.09 -25.75
C ALA A 380 -10.35 -4.80 -24.55
N ASN A 381 -9.60 -5.65 -23.85
CA ASN A 381 -10.03 -6.38 -22.65
C ASN A 381 -9.58 -5.72 -21.34
N LYS A 382 -9.09 -4.48 -21.37
CA LYS A 382 -8.62 -3.71 -20.20
C LYS A 382 -7.45 -4.36 -19.45
N ILE A 383 -6.62 -5.11 -20.17
CA ILE A 383 -5.38 -5.71 -19.68
C ILE A 383 -4.25 -4.72 -19.95
N SER A 384 -3.48 -4.37 -18.93
CA SER A 384 -2.33 -3.46 -19.08
C SER A 384 -1.23 -4.09 -19.94
N THR A 385 -0.64 -3.33 -20.84
CA THR A 385 0.43 -3.82 -21.73
C THR A 385 1.76 -3.14 -21.37
N TYR A 386 2.82 -3.94 -21.25
CA TYR A 386 4.17 -3.47 -20.98
C TYR A 386 5.14 -3.90 -22.08
N ALA A 387 5.86 -2.95 -22.67
CA ALA A 387 6.94 -3.27 -23.61
C ALA A 387 8.12 -3.85 -22.82
N MET A 388 8.44 -5.13 -23.04
CA MET A 388 9.61 -5.74 -22.39
C MET A 388 10.87 -5.39 -23.17
N ILE A 389 11.86 -4.83 -22.48
CA ILE A 389 13.16 -4.45 -23.05
C ILE A 389 14.22 -5.39 -22.49
N SER A 390 14.78 -6.24 -23.36
CA SER A 390 15.83 -7.19 -23.01
C SER A 390 17.19 -6.81 -23.61
N ASN A 391 18.27 -7.26 -22.98
CA ASN A 391 19.63 -7.25 -23.54
C ASN A 391 20.06 -8.61 -24.09
N SER A 392 19.11 -9.54 -24.32
CA SER A 392 19.42 -10.92 -24.72
C SER A 392 20.45 -11.58 -23.79
N PHE A 393 20.36 -11.33 -22.48
CA PHE A 393 21.25 -11.86 -21.45
C PHE A 393 22.74 -11.47 -21.62
N ASN A 394 23.06 -10.46 -22.43
CA ASN A 394 24.44 -10.08 -22.76
C ASN A 394 24.94 -8.93 -21.87
N GLY A 395 25.77 -9.28 -20.88
CA GLY A 395 26.38 -8.32 -19.95
C GLY A 395 27.25 -7.23 -20.60
N ASN A 396 27.85 -7.51 -21.76
CA ASN A 396 28.67 -6.52 -22.48
C ASN A 396 27.83 -5.42 -23.12
N ILE A 397 26.62 -5.76 -23.60
CA ILE A 397 25.66 -4.77 -24.10
C ILE A 397 25.29 -3.80 -22.96
N THR A 398 24.91 -4.34 -21.81
CA THR A 398 24.56 -3.54 -20.64
C THR A 398 25.73 -2.73 -20.12
N LYS A 399 26.96 -3.24 -20.18
CA LYS A 399 28.15 -2.49 -19.78
C LYS A 399 28.31 -1.20 -20.60
N VAL A 400 28.31 -1.32 -21.93
CA VAL A 400 28.48 -0.17 -22.85
C VAL A 400 27.30 0.81 -22.72
N LEU A 401 26.10 0.28 -22.54
CA LEU A 401 24.89 1.06 -22.32
C LEU A 401 24.94 1.86 -21.01
N LEU A 402 25.25 1.20 -19.90
CA LEU A 402 25.12 1.78 -18.56
C LEU A 402 26.27 2.71 -18.20
N GLU A 403 27.49 2.48 -18.69
CA GLU A 403 28.66 3.33 -18.41
C GLU A 403 28.61 4.71 -19.11
N SER A 404 27.63 4.96 -19.99
CA SER A 404 27.49 6.22 -20.73
C SER A 404 26.15 6.90 -20.43
N ASP A 405 26.19 8.10 -19.86
CA ASP A 405 25.00 8.92 -19.60
C ASP A 405 24.18 9.15 -20.88
N GLN A 406 24.86 9.39 -22.00
CA GLN A 406 24.21 9.57 -23.29
C GLN A 406 23.47 8.32 -23.75
N ASN A 407 24.07 7.13 -23.58
CA ASN A 407 23.45 5.87 -24.02
C ASN A 407 22.24 5.53 -23.14
N ARG A 408 22.33 5.76 -21.82
CA ARG A 408 21.19 5.62 -20.91
C ARG A 408 20.04 6.54 -21.30
N GLN A 409 20.32 7.82 -21.59
CA GLN A 409 19.30 8.77 -22.03
C GLN A 409 18.72 8.43 -23.40
N ASN A 410 19.54 7.96 -24.34
CA ASN A 410 19.06 7.46 -25.63
C ASN A 410 18.06 6.31 -25.44
N LEU A 411 18.37 5.35 -24.58
CA LEU A 411 17.46 4.26 -24.28
C LEU A 411 16.15 4.74 -23.66
N ILE A 412 16.20 5.65 -22.67
CA ILE A 412 15.00 6.21 -22.04
C ILE A 412 14.09 6.87 -23.10
N ASN A 413 14.66 7.66 -24.01
CA ASN A 413 13.92 8.32 -25.09
C ASN A 413 13.33 7.30 -26.07
N ASN A 414 14.12 6.29 -26.47
CA ASN A 414 13.65 5.25 -27.38
C ASN A 414 12.54 4.39 -26.74
N ILE A 415 12.61 4.11 -25.43
CA ILE A 415 11.52 3.46 -24.70
C ILE A 415 10.27 4.33 -24.77
N LEU A 416 10.37 5.61 -24.41
CA LEU A 416 9.24 6.54 -24.42
C LEU A 416 8.55 6.60 -25.80
N ASP A 417 9.32 6.62 -26.88
CA ASP A 417 8.81 6.61 -28.25
C ASP A 417 8.10 5.29 -28.59
N VAL A 418 8.66 4.15 -28.19
CA VAL A 418 8.01 2.83 -28.34
C VAL A 418 6.67 2.79 -27.60
N LEU A 419 6.62 3.30 -26.36
CA LEU A 419 5.40 3.27 -25.56
C LEU A 419 4.29 4.12 -26.17
N LYS A 420 4.62 5.38 -26.54
CA LYS A 420 3.67 6.32 -27.16
C LYS A 420 3.16 5.80 -28.50
N LYS A 421 4.05 5.27 -29.33
CA LYS A 421 3.70 4.82 -30.70
C LYS A 421 2.77 3.61 -30.68
N ASN A 422 2.92 2.70 -29.72
CA ASN A 422 2.25 1.41 -29.72
C ASN A 422 1.19 1.27 -28.62
N ASN A 423 0.79 2.37 -27.97
CA ASN A 423 -0.27 2.39 -26.95
C ASN A 423 -0.03 1.40 -25.79
N TYR A 424 1.21 1.37 -25.30
CA TYR A 424 1.56 0.63 -24.08
C TYR A 424 1.21 1.42 -22.83
N LYS A 425 0.90 0.71 -21.74
CA LYS A 425 0.72 1.30 -20.41
C LYS A 425 2.05 1.65 -19.73
N GLY A 426 3.11 0.91 -20.06
CA GLY A 426 4.42 1.10 -19.45
C GLY A 426 5.50 0.21 -20.06
N VAL A 427 6.64 0.15 -19.37
CA VAL A 427 7.79 -0.68 -19.75
C VAL A 427 8.02 -1.79 -18.71
N ASN A 428 8.48 -2.95 -19.17
CA ASN A 428 9.14 -3.95 -18.33
C ASN A 428 10.63 -3.99 -18.68
N VAL A 429 11.49 -3.66 -17.73
CA VAL A 429 12.94 -3.69 -17.91
C VAL A 429 13.44 -5.06 -17.51
N ASP A 430 14.00 -5.80 -18.48
CA ASP A 430 14.54 -7.14 -18.30
C ASP A 430 15.99 -7.21 -18.78
N LEU A 431 16.85 -6.44 -18.11
CA LEU A 431 18.29 -6.41 -18.42
C LEU A 431 19.00 -7.39 -17.49
N GLU A 432 19.47 -8.49 -18.07
CA GLU A 432 20.07 -9.62 -17.34
C GLU A 432 21.57 -9.74 -17.56
N GLY A 433 22.27 -10.46 -16.67
CA GLY A 433 23.73 -10.66 -16.79
C GLY A 433 24.56 -9.38 -16.59
N ILE A 434 23.99 -8.34 -15.97
CA ILE A 434 24.69 -7.10 -15.64
C ILE A 434 25.86 -7.40 -14.70
N PHE A 435 27.05 -6.86 -15.03
CA PHE A 435 28.21 -7.02 -14.17
C PHE A 435 28.01 -6.32 -12.83
N TYR A 436 28.44 -6.96 -11.73
CA TYR A 436 28.22 -6.45 -10.37
C TYR A 436 28.80 -5.03 -10.15
N TYR A 437 29.87 -4.68 -10.87
CA TYR A 437 30.49 -3.35 -10.77
C TYR A 437 29.70 -2.26 -11.51
N ASN A 438 28.68 -2.60 -12.30
CA ASN A 438 27.74 -1.66 -12.93
C ASN A 438 26.47 -1.43 -12.07
N ARG A 439 26.48 -1.83 -10.78
CA ARG A 439 25.34 -1.66 -9.86
C ARG A 439 24.86 -0.21 -9.78
N GLY A 440 25.79 0.73 -9.64
CA GLY A 440 25.47 2.15 -9.47
C GLY A 440 24.80 2.73 -10.71
N GLU A 441 25.34 2.41 -11.88
CA GLU A 441 24.85 2.85 -13.18
C GLU A 441 23.48 2.25 -13.51
N PHE A 442 23.25 0.98 -13.16
CA PHE A 442 21.93 0.36 -13.33
C PHE A 442 20.88 0.99 -12.42
N THR A 443 21.21 1.22 -11.14
CA THR A 443 20.33 1.95 -10.22
C THR A 443 19.99 3.36 -10.74
N GLN A 444 21.00 4.07 -11.25
CA GLN A 444 20.80 5.40 -11.83
C GLN A 444 19.91 5.36 -13.08
N PHE A 445 20.11 4.36 -13.96
CA PHE A 445 19.25 4.13 -15.11
C PHE A 445 17.78 3.96 -14.71
N ILE A 446 17.48 3.06 -13.77
CA ILE A 446 16.10 2.79 -13.32
C ILE A 446 15.46 4.05 -12.72
N LYS A 447 16.22 4.81 -11.91
CA LYS A 447 15.76 6.08 -11.34
C LYS A 447 15.42 7.12 -12.41
N ASP A 448 16.29 7.31 -13.39
CA ASP A 448 16.09 8.31 -14.47
C ASP A 448 14.92 7.90 -15.38
N LEU A 449 14.82 6.60 -15.69
CA LEU A 449 13.73 6.01 -16.44
C LEU A 449 12.38 6.23 -15.73
N TYR A 450 12.31 5.90 -14.44
CA TYR A 450 11.12 6.09 -13.61
C TYR A 450 10.66 7.54 -13.59
N ASN A 451 11.54 8.48 -13.27
CA ASN A 451 11.16 9.90 -13.21
C ASN A 451 10.67 10.44 -14.57
N THR A 452 11.30 10.00 -15.67
CA THR A 452 10.95 10.44 -17.02
C THR A 452 9.61 9.87 -17.49
N LEU A 453 9.36 8.58 -17.25
CA LEU A 453 8.14 7.89 -17.68
C LEU A 453 6.94 8.23 -16.78
N HIS A 454 7.14 8.23 -15.46
CA HIS A 454 6.06 8.43 -14.50
C HIS A 454 5.51 9.86 -14.53
N SER A 455 6.34 10.87 -14.84
CA SER A 455 5.87 12.25 -15.08
C SER A 455 4.95 12.39 -16.31
N GLN A 456 4.95 11.39 -17.19
CA GLN A 456 4.11 11.30 -18.39
C GLN A 456 2.99 10.26 -18.26
N GLY A 457 2.81 9.66 -17.07
CA GLY A 457 1.74 8.70 -16.80
C GLY A 457 2.01 7.26 -17.24
N PHE A 458 3.24 6.94 -17.65
CA PHE A 458 3.68 5.57 -17.96
C PHE A 458 4.24 4.88 -16.72
N GLU A 459 3.99 3.58 -16.61
CA GLU A 459 4.50 2.74 -15.53
C GLU A 459 5.87 2.12 -15.88
N VAL A 460 6.67 1.85 -14.84
CA VAL A 460 7.97 1.19 -14.94
C VAL A 460 7.97 -0.05 -14.06
N THR A 461 8.11 -1.21 -14.69
CA THR A 461 8.27 -2.49 -14.00
C THR A 461 9.65 -3.07 -14.30
N VAL A 462 10.22 -3.82 -13.35
CA VAL A 462 11.60 -4.32 -13.48
C VAL A 462 11.63 -5.80 -13.12
N SER A 463 12.15 -6.61 -14.03
CA SER A 463 12.42 -8.03 -13.83
C SER A 463 13.83 -8.16 -13.26
N ILE A 464 13.99 -8.92 -12.16
CA ILE A 464 15.28 -9.05 -11.47
C ILE A 464 15.54 -10.50 -11.05
N PRO A 465 16.81 -10.95 -11.06
CA PRO A 465 17.17 -12.28 -10.62
C PRO A 465 16.94 -12.44 -9.13
N ALA A 466 16.56 -13.66 -8.73
CA ALA A 466 16.33 -14.02 -7.34
C ALA A 466 17.63 -13.96 -6.51
N LYS A 467 17.55 -13.37 -5.31
CA LYS A 467 18.63 -13.44 -4.30
C LYS A 467 18.05 -13.47 -2.88
N ILE A 468 18.83 -14.01 -1.95
CA ILE A 468 18.44 -14.19 -0.53
C ILE A 468 19.19 -13.25 0.43
N VAL A 469 20.15 -12.49 -0.08
CA VAL A 469 20.98 -11.54 0.66
C VAL A 469 21.50 -10.47 -0.30
N ASP A 470 21.84 -9.29 0.21
CA ASP A 470 22.57 -8.31 -0.61
C ASP A 470 24.07 -8.58 -0.56
N ASN A 471 24.61 -9.09 -1.67
CA ASN A 471 26.05 -9.16 -1.90
C ASN A 471 26.40 -8.34 -3.15
N PRO A 472 26.83 -7.08 -3.02
CA PRO A 472 27.12 -6.20 -4.16
C PRO A 472 28.25 -6.67 -5.08
N LYS A 473 29.01 -7.71 -4.70
CA LYS A 473 30.10 -8.30 -5.50
C LYS A 473 29.74 -9.66 -6.09
N GLU A 474 28.53 -10.16 -5.85
CA GLU A 474 28.08 -11.43 -6.39
C GLU A 474 27.86 -11.33 -7.91
N ALA A 475 28.44 -12.27 -8.65
CA ALA A 475 28.18 -12.38 -10.07
C ALA A 475 26.70 -12.75 -10.31
N GLY A 476 26.06 -12.10 -11.28
CA GLY A 476 24.66 -12.37 -11.64
C GLY A 476 23.62 -11.62 -10.81
N THR A 477 23.84 -11.36 -9.52
CA THR A 477 22.84 -10.71 -8.63
C THR A 477 23.33 -9.41 -7.99
N GLY A 478 24.64 -9.16 -7.94
CA GLY A 478 25.25 -8.02 -7.24
C GLY A 478 24.90 -6.66 -7.83
N ALA A 479 24.59 -6.61 -9.13
CA ALA A 479 24.17 -5.40 -9.84
C ALA A 479 22.76 -4.90 -9.47
N TYR A 480 21.91 -5.76 -8.88
CA TYR A 480 20.49 -5.47 -8.66
C TYR A 480 20.27 -5.00 -7.22
N ASP A 481 20.26 -3.69 -7.03
CA ASP A 481 19.93 -3.09 -5.74
C ASP A 481 18.41 -3.15 -5.48
N TYR A 482 17.95 -4.19 -4.78
CA TYR A 482 16.52 -4.38 -4.51
C TYR A 482 15.88 -3.16 -3.83
N SER A 483 16.58 -2.52 -2.89
CA SER A 483 16.06 -1.35 -2.16
C SER A 483 15.85 -0.17 -3.10
N GLU A 484 16.85 0.16 -3.92
CA GLU A 484 16.73 1.30 -4.83
C GLU A 484 15.77 1.00 -6.00
N ILE A 485 15.81 -0.21 -6.57
CA ILE A 485 14.87 -0.62 -7.62
C ILE A 485 13.43 -0.59 -7.10
N GLY A 486 13.18 -1.05 -5.87
CA GLY A 486 11.85 -1.01 -5.25
C GLY A 486 11.31 0.42 -5.02
N LYS A 487 12.19 1.41 -4.85
CA LYS A 487 11.81 2.83 -4.77
C LYS A 487 11.39 3.38 -6.15
N PHE A 488 12.13 3.01 -7.20
CA PHE A 488 11.99 3.56 -8.56
C PHE A 488 11.36 2.57 -9.55
N SER A 489 10.31 1.87 -9.11
CA SER A 489 9.48 1.02 -9.96
C SER A 489 8.06 0.95 -9.41
N ASP A 490 7.09 0.67 -10.28
CA ASP A 490 5.70 0.38 -9.90
C ASP A 490 5.54 -1.06 -9.43
N LYS A 491 6.26 -1.99 -10.07
CA LYS A 491 6.32 -3.41 -9.71
C LYS A 491 7.72 -3.98 -9.96
N VAL A 492 8.09 -4.95 -9.14
CA VAL A 492 9.32 -5.73 -9.25
C VAL A 492 8.96 -7.19 -9.44
N MET A 493 9.33 -7.76 -10.58
CA MET A 493 9.13 -9.17 -10.91
C MET A 493 10.40 -9.92 -10.50
N ILE A 494 10.32 -10.64 -9.39
CA ILE A 494 11.46 -11.45 -8.94
C ILE A 494 11.36 -12.79 -9.64
N MET A 495 12.40 -13.15 -10.39
CA MET A 495 12.48 -14.43 -11.12
C MET A 495 12.70 -15.59 -10.15
N THR A 496 11.66 -15.94 -9.38
CA THR A 496 11.65 -17.04 -8.41
C THR A 496 11.45 -18.39 -9.08
N TYR A 497 12.21 -18.63 -10.13
CA TYR A 497 12.31 -19.87 -10.90
C TYR A 497 13.74 -20.04 -11.40
N ASP A 498 14.01 -21.16 -12.08
CA ASP A 498 15.35 -21.55 -12.52
C ASP A 498 16.36 -21.71 -11.35
N GLU A 499 15.88 -22.19 -10.18
CA GLU A 499 16.76 -22.70 -9.11
C GLU A 499 17.67 -23.81 -9.67
N HIS A 500 17.08 -24.65 -10.52
CA HIS A 500 17.77 -25.57 -11.42
C HIS A 500 17.38 -25.21 -12.85
N TRP A 501 18.35 -24.75 -13.63
CA TRP A 501 18.16 -24.22 -14.99
C TRP A 501 18.72 -25.19 -16.04
N SER A 502 18.50 -24.90 -17.33
CA SER A 502 18.79 -25.83 -18.43
C SER A 502 20.25 -26.34 -18.46
N GLY A 503 21.24 -25.48 -18.22
CA GLY A 503 22.66 -25.86 -18.15
C GLY A 503 23.15 -26.24 -16.75
N GLY A 504 22.25 -26.30 -15.77
CA GLY A 504 22.52 -26.72 -14.39
C GLY A 504 22.30 -28.23 -14.17
N SER A 505 22.46 -28.66 -12.92
CA SER A 505 22.10 -30.02 -12.50
C SER A 505 20.58 -30.20 -12.39
N PRO A 506 20.04 -31.42 -12.58
CA PRO A 506 18.60 -31.68 -12.45
C PRO A 506 18.05 -31.37 -11.06
N GLY A 507 16.87 -30.76 -10.99
CA GLY A 507 16.17 -30.49 -9.74
C GLY A 507 14.91 -29.65 -9.95
N ALA A 508 14.25 -29.31 -8.83
CA ALA A 508 13.04 -28.49 -8.86
C ALA A 508 13.27 -27.15 -9.54
N ILE A 509 12.34 -26.73 -10.41
CA ILE A 509 12.37 -25.44 -11.08
C ILE A 509 12.35 -24.29 -10.07
N ALA A 510 11.53 -24.43 -9.03
CA ALA A 510 11.42 -23.48 -7.94
C ALA A 510 10.96 -24.21 -6.66
N SER A 511 11.90 -24.67 -5.83
CA SER A 511 11.55 -25.32 -4.57
C SER A 511 10.92 -24.32 -3.60
N ILE A 512 9.86 -24.73 -2.89
CA ILE A 512 9.10 -23.81 -2.03
C ILE A 512 9.98 -23.14 -0.95
N GLY A 513 10.95 -23.88 -0.39
CA GLY A 513 11.85 -23.37 0.63
C GLY A 513 12.87 -22.36 0.10
N TRP A 514 13.28 -22.48 -1.17
CA TRP A 514 14.11 -21.48 -1.84
C TRP A 514 13.30 -20.22 -2.14
N VAL A 515 12.10 -20.38 -2.70
CA VAL A 515 11.16 -19.28 -2.95
C VAL A 515 10.86 -18.47 -1.69
N GLU A 516 10.56 -19.14 -0.57
CA GLU A 516 10.26 -18.46 0.69
C GLU A 516 11.46 -17.69 1.25
N LYS A 517 12.70 -18.18 1.08
CA LYS A 517 13.91 -17.42 1.48
C LYS A 517 14.08 -16.14 0.66
N ILE A 518 13.77 -16.18 -0.64
CA ILE A 518 13.83 -15.01 -1.52
C ILE A 518 12.78 -13.99 -1.09
N ILE A 519 11.54 -14.43 -0.83
CA ILE A 519 10.47 -13.56 -0.33
C ILE A 519 10.89 -12.91 0.99
N ASN A 520 11.38 -13.69 1.95
CA ASN A 520 11.81 -13.17 3.26
C ASN A 520 12.90 -12.10 3.13
N TYR A 521 13.84 -12.23 2.19
CA TYR A 521 14.79 -11.16 1.92
C TYR A 521 14.11 -9.95 1.26
N ALA A 522 13.35 -10.19 0.19
CA ALA A 522 12.77 -9.13 -0.64
C ALA A 522 11.83 -8.20 0.14
N ILE A 523 10.96 -8.73 1.00
CA ILE A 523 10.01 -7.93 1.80
C ILE A 523 10.68 -6.98 2.80
N ASN A 524 11.95 -7.23 3.15
CA ASN A 524 12.71 -6.33 4.03
C ASN A 524 13.27 -5.11 3.31
N VAL A 525 13.32 -5.13 1.97
CA VAL A 525 13.97 -4.10 1.15
C VAL A 525 13.07 -3.53 0.05
N ILE A 526 12.01 -4.24 -0.34
CA ILE A 526 11.00 -3.80 -1.31
C ILE A 526 9.64 -3.82 -0.61
N PRO A 527 8.79 -2.79 -0.77
CA PRO A 527 7.41 -2.83 -0.31
C PRO A 527 6.66 -4.05 -0.89
N ASN A 528 6.04 -4.88 -0.05
CA ASN A 528 5.42 -6.14 -0.44
C ASN A 528 4.41 -5.98 -1.60
N ASP A 529 3.71 -4.86 -1.64
CA ASP A 529 2.70 -4.51 -2.65
C ASP A 529 3.28 -4.13 -4.02
N LYS A 530 4.61 -4.07 -4.14
CA LYS A 530 5.34 -3.99 -5.41
C LYS A 530 5.95 -5.32 -5.85
N ILE A 531 6.07 -6.31 -4.97
CA ILE A 531 6.73 -7.58 -5.26
C ILE A 531 5.78 -8.52 -6.00
N MET A 532 6.11 -8.85 -7.25
CA MET A 532 5.46 -9.86 -8.06
C MET A 532 6.30 -11.14 -8.01
N LEU A 533 5.69 -12.24 -7.57
CA LEU A 533 6.36 -13.53 -7.49
C LEU A 533 6.45 -14.17 -8.89
N GLY A 534 7.65 -14.43 -9.38
CA GLY A 534 7.86 -15.13 -10.65
C GLY A 534 7.37 -16.58 -10.57
N LEU A 535 6.49 -16.98 -11.48
CA LEU A 535 6.01 -18.34 -11.61
C LEU A 535 6.43 -18.93 -12.95
N ALA A 536 7.12 -20.08 -12.91
CA ALA A 536 7.36 -20.88 -14.10
C ALA A 536 6.08 -21.62 -14.52
N SER A 537 5.82 -21.66 -15.83
CA SER A 537 4.79 -22.49 -16.48
C SER A 537 5.39 -23.65 -17.27
N TYR A 538 6.61 -24.09 -16.93
CA TYR A 538 7.38 -25.07 -17.70
C TYR A 538 8.12 -26.06 -16.78
N GLY A 539 8.85 -26.98 -17.41
CA GLY A 539 9.83 -27.84 -16.77
C GLY A 539 11.00 -28.15 -17.70
N TYR A 540 11.94 -28.94 -17.20
CA TYR A 540 13.14 -29.36 -17.91
C TYR A 540 13.31 -30.88 -17.86
N ASP A 541 13.80 -31.45 -18.97
CA ASP A 541 14.23 -32.84 -19.11
C ASP A 541 15.75 -32.88 -19.29
N TRP A 542 16.46 -33.28 -18.23
CA TRP A 542 17.91 -33.43 -18.25
C TRP A 542 18.28 -34.85 -18.66
N SER A 543 19.06 -34.95 -19.73
CA SER A 543 19.66 -36.20 -20.19
C SER A 543 21.06 -36.39 -19.61
N SER A 544 21.41 -37.62 -19.21
CA SER A 544 22.76 -37.97 -18.75
C SER A 544 23.85 -37.85 -19.83
N ASN A 545 23.47 -37.70 -21.11
CA ASN A 545 24.39 -37.53 -22.24
C ASN A 545 24.42 -36.11 -22.81
N SER A 546 23.74 -35.14 -22.20
CA SER A 546 23.67 -33.75 -22.65
C SER A 546 24.15 -32.81 -21.56
N SER A 547 24.76 -31.69 -21.95
CA SER A 547 25.13 -30.59 -21.05
C SER A 547 24.02 -29.55 -20.88
N SER A 548 22.89 -29.71 -21.57
CA SER A 548 21.72 -28.84 -21.48
C SER A 548 20.44 -29.67 -21.44
N ALA A 549 19.48 -29.25 -20.63
CA ALA A 549 18.14 -29.80 -20.57
C ALA A 549 17.24 -29.26 -21.68
N ASP A 550 16.26 -30.07 -22.08
CA ASP A 550 15.17 -29.65 -22.96
C ASP A 550 14.03 -29.05 -22.15
N ALA A 551 13.51 -27.89 -22.57
CA ALA A 551 12.35 -27.26 -21.93
C ALA A 551 11.04 -27.85 -22.43
N TYR A 552 10.10 -28.11 -21.51
CA TYR A 552 8.77 -28.65 -21.80
C TYR A 552 7.64 -27.81 -21.21
N THR A 553 6.53 -27.74 -21.93
CA THR A 553 5.24 -27.32 -21.35
C THR A 553 4.78 -28.32 -20.29
N ILE A 554 3.87 -27.90 -19.41
CA ILE A 554 3.31 -28.78 -18.37
C ILE A 554 2.70 -30.05 -19.03
N ASN A 555 1.95 -29.87 -20.11
CA ASN A 555 1.34 -30.99 -20.84
C ASN A 555 2.38 -31.88 -21.53
N GLN A 556 3.47 -31.33 -22.04
CA GLN A 556 4.57 -32.12 -22.61
C GLN A 556 5.25 -32.98 -21.55
N ALA A 557 5.48 -32.46 -20.34
CA ALA A 557 6.04 -33.24 -19.24
C ALA A 557 5.15 -34.44 -18.87
N TYR A 558 3.84 -34.23 -18.72
CA TYR A 558 2.89 -35.33 -18.48
C TYR A 558 2.87 -36.35 -19.63
N ASN A 559 2.85 -35.89 -20.87
CA ASN A 559 2.89 -36.77 -22.05
C ASN A 559 4.19 -37.58 -22.12
N LYS A 560 5.32 -37.01 -21.69
CA LYS A 560 6.61 -37.69 -21.63
C LYS A 560 6.62 -38.80 -20.58
N ALA A 561 6.05 -38.56 -19.40
CA ALA A 561 5.88 -39.61 -18.38
C ALA A 561 5.01 -40.76 -18.89
N TYR A 562 3.86 -40.43 -19.50
CA TYR A 562 2.93 -41.41 -20.07
C TYR A 562 3.58 -42.26 -21.17
N LYS A 563 4.26 -41.63 -22.14
CA LYS A 563 4.92 -42.33 -23.26
C LYS A 563 6.02 -43.30 -22.81
N ASN A 564 6.70 -42.99 -21.70
CA ASN A 564 7.75 -43.84 -21.15
C ASN A 564 7.23 -44.82 -20.08
N GLY A 565 5.92 -44.88 -19.84
CA GLY A 565 5.33 -45.82 -18.88
C GLY A 565 5.74 -45.56 -17.43
N VAL A 566 6.11 -44.33 -17.09
CA VAL A 566 6.53 -43.95 -15.73
C VAL A 566 5.49 -43.05 -15.05
N GLN A 567 5.39 -43.17 -13.74
CA GLN A 567 4.50 -42.33 -12.95
C GLN A 567 5.20 -41.03 -12.52
N VAL A 568 4.46 -39.92 -12.60
CA VAL A 568 4.88 -38.65 -11.99
C VAL A 568 4.86 -38.82 -10.47
N LYS A 569 5.99 -38.49 -9.84
CA LYS A 569 6.20 -38.51 -8.39
C LYS A 569 6.13 -37.09 -7.83
N TRP A 570 5.97 -37.00 -6.51
CA TRP A 570 5.94 -35.75 -5.77
C TRP A 570 7.10 -35.70 -4.78
N ASP A 571 7.92 -34.65 -4.84
CA ASP A 571 8.91 -34.37 -3.82
C ASP A 571 8.30 -33.47 -2.73
N SER A 572 8.12 -34.02 -1.52
CA SER A 572 7.43 -33.32 -0.44
C SER A 572 8.21 -32.16 0.16
N THR A 573 9.53 -32.11 -0.07
CA THR A 573 10.44 -31.10 0.47
C THR A 573 10.43 -29.85 -0.40
N SER A 574 10.68 -30.00 -1.70
CA SER A 574 10.62 -28.93 -2.69
C SER A 574 9.19 -28.51 -3.05
N LYS A 575 8.21 -29.39 -2.82
CA LYS A 575 6.82 -29.25 -3.31
C LYS A 575 6.77 -29.17 -4.83
N SER A 576 7.51 -30.07 -5.50
CA SER A 576 7.58 -30.11 -6.95
C SER A 576 7.33 -31.53 -7.49
N PRO A 577 6.64 -31.65 -8.64
CA PRO A 577 6.52 -32.91 -9.36
C PRO A 577 7.80 -33.24 -10.14
N TYR A 578 8.10 -34.54 -10.23
CA TYR A 578 9.23 -35.03 -11.02
C TYR A 578 9.00 -36.48 -11.48
N PHE A 579 9.77 -36.93 -12.45
CA PHE A 579 9.91 -38.34 -12.79
C PHE A 579 11.25 -38.60 -13.46
N ASN A 580 11.67 -39.87 -13.46
CA ASN A 580 12.88 -40.30 -14.15
C ASN A 580 12.53 -41.46 -15.07
N TYR A 581 13.20 -41.57 -16.20
CA TYR A 581 13.03 -42.67 -17.15
C TYR A 581 14.36 -42.96 -17.85
N ASN A 582 14.46 -44.13 -18.50
CA ASN A 582 15.48 -44.38 -19.50
C ASN A 582 14.81 -44.33 -20.88
N ASP A 583 15.42 -43.64 -21.83
CA ASP A 583 14.92 -43.64 -23.20
C ASP A 583 15.15 -44.99 -23.90
N ASN A 584 14.73 -45.11 -25.16
CA ASN A 584 14.87 -46.35 -25.95
C ASN A 584 16.34 -46.73 -26.22
N TYR A 585 17.29 -45.83 -25.97
CA TYR A 585 18.73 -46.05 -26.11
C TYR A 585 19.41 -46.34 -24.76
N GLY A 586 18.64 -46.40 -23.66
CA GLY A 586 19.15 -46.62 -22.31
C GLY A 586 19.78 -45.38 -21.67
N VAL A 587 19.55 -44.18 -22.24
CA VAL A 587 20.02 -42.91 -21.67
C VAL A 587 19.12 -42.51 -20.52
N TYR A 588 19.71 -42.13 -19.39
CA TYR A 588 18.96 -41.72 -18.21
C TYR A 588 18.48 -40.28 -18.33
N HIS A 589 17.22 -40.07 -17.97
CA HIS A 589 16.58 -38.77 -17.95
C HIS A 589 15.97 -38.46 -16.58
N SER A 590 16.09 -37.19 -16.15
CA SER A 590 15.41 -36.65 -14.99
C SER A 590 14.58 -35.44 -15.39
N VAL A 591 13.28 -35.48 -15.12
CA VAL A 591 12.33 -34.44 -15.49
C VAL A 591 11.74 -33.80 -14.25
N TRP A 592 11.84 -32.49 -14.14
CA TRP A 592 11.20 -31.67 -13.10
C TRP A 592 10.42 -30.55 -13.75
N PHE A 593 9.24 -30.23 -13.22
CA PHE A 593 8.35 -29.25 -13.82
C PHE A 593 7.45 -28.60 -12.76
N GLU A 594 6.68 -27.58 -13.14
CA GLU A 594 5.61 -27.01 -12.30
C GLU A 594 4.24 -27.57 -12.71
N ASN A 595 3.31 -27.66 -11.75
CA ASN A 595 1.90 -27.98 -12.00
C ASN A 595 0.98 -27.19 -11.06
N SER A 596 -0.33 -27.37 -11.19
CA SER A 596 -1.33 -26.71 -10.35
C SER A 596 -1.10 -26.90 -8.85
N THR A 597 -0.59 -28.06 -8.42
CA THR A 597 -0.31 -28.33 -7.00
C THR A 597 0.93 -27.58 -6.51
N SER A 598 2.03 -27.58 -7.27
CA SER A 598 3.26 -26.90 -6.87
C SER A 598 3.10 -25.38 -6.86
N ILE A 599 2.40 -24.80 -7.83
CA ILE A 599 2.08 -23.36 -7.79
C ILE A 599 1.08 -23.03 -6.69
N GLY A 600 0.18 -23.95 -6.32
CA GLY A 600 -0.78 -23.73 -5.22
C GLY A 600 -0.08 -23.38 -3.91
N TYR A 601 1.05 -24.04 -3.60
CA TYR A 601 1.88 -23.72 -2.44
C TYR A 601 2.57 -22.34 -2.58
N LYS A 602 3.02 -21.98 -3.78
CA LYS A 602 3.65 -20.67 -4.04
C LYS A 602 2.63 -19.52 -3.95
N LEU A 603 1.41 -19.74 -4.43
CA LEU A 603 0.29 -18.80 -4.32
C LEU A 603 -0.14 -18.60 -2.86
N ASP A 604 -0.03 -19.63 -2.01
CA ASP A 604 -0.19 -19.45 -0.57
C ASP A 604 0.87 -18.50 0.02
N LEU A 605 2.12 -18.53 -0.46
CA LEU A 605 3.13 -17.55 -0.05
C LEU A 605 2.76 -16.13 -0.50
N VAL A 606 2.23 -15.94 -1.72
CA VAL A 606 1.75 -14.63 -2.21
C VAL A 606 0.71 -14.02 -1.26
N ASN A 607 -0.20 -14.85 -0.76
CA ASN A 607 -1.22 -14.42 0.19
C ASN A 607 -0.64 -14.20 1.59
N ASN A 608 0.12 -15.16 2.12
CA ASN A 608 0.68 -15.12 3.47
C ASN A 608 1.63 -13.93 3.69
N TYR A 609 2.41 -13.57 2.67
CA TYR A 609 3.35 -12.45 2.71
C TYR A 609 2.75 -11.13 2.17
N ASN A 610 1.47 -11.16 1.81
CA ASN A 610 0.75 -10.05 1.22
C ASN A 610 1.49 -9.40 0.02
N LEU A 611 2.01 -10.24 -0.88
CA LEU A 611 2.72 -9.77 -2.08
C LEU A 611 1.76 -9.11 -3.07
N ALA A 612 2.30 -8.38 -4.03
CA ALA A 612 1.54 -7.68 -5.07
C ALA A 612 0.75 -8.62 -5.97
N GLY A 613 1.24 -9.85 -6.17
CA GLY A 613 0.71 -10.77 -7.15
C GLY A 613 1.79 -11.70 -7.72
N VAL A 614 1.57 -12.17 -8.95
CA VAL A 614 2.43 -13.12 -9.65
C VAL A 614 2.79 -12.65 -11.05
N ALA A 615 3.97 -13.03 -11.52
CA ALA A 615 4.44 -12.79 -12.89
C ALA A 615 4.76 -14.14 -13.57
N ILE A 616 4.00 -14.54 -14.59
CA ILE A 616 4.07 -15.90 -15.17
C ILE A 616 4.99 -15.92 -16.39
N TRP A 617 6.09 -16.69 -16.31
CA TRP A 617 6.97 -16.99 -17.44
C TRP A 617 6.71 -18.41 -17.96
N ARG A 618 6.11 -18.59 -19.14
CA ARG A 618 5.39 -17.59 -19.96
C ARG A 618 4.07 -18.16 -20.46
N LEU A 619 3.18 -17.31 -20.97
CA LEU A 619 1.89 -17.73 -21.51
C LEU A 619 2.05 -18.78 -22.62
N GLY A 620 1.21 -19.82 -22.56
CA GLY A 620 1.16 -20.90 -23.53
C GLY A 620 1.96 -22.15 -23.16
N LEU A 621 2.71 -22.13 -22.04
CA LEU A 621 3.41 -23.33 -21.53
C LEU A 621 2.61 -24.03 -20.42
N GLU A 622 1.69 -23.31 -19.79
CA GLU A 622 0.75 -23.79 -18.79
C GLU A 622 -0.43 -24.58 -19.37
N ASN A 623 -1.31 -25.07 -18.49
CA ASN A 623 -2.55 -25.77 -18.83
C ASN A 623 -3.75 -25.22 -18.01
N ALA A 624 -4.95 -25.75 -18.23
CA ALA A 624 -6.18 -25.26 -17.58
C ALA A 624 -6.11 -25.34 -16.04
N ASP A 625 -5.63 -26.46 -15.48
CA ASP A 625 -5.51 -26.64 -14.03
C ASP A 625 -4.61 -25.59 -13.37
N TYR A 626 -3.63 -25.05 -14.12
CA TYR A 626 -2.76 -23.97 -13.66
C TYR A 626 -3.56 -22.68 -13.41
N TRP A 627 -4.43 -22.31 -14.36
CA TRP A 627 -5.30 -21.13 -14.26
C TRP A 627 -6.41 -21.30 -13.23
N ASP A 628 -6.99 -22.49 -13.13
CA ASP A 628 -7.97 -22.81 -12.09
C ASP A 628 -7.38 -22.60 -10.69
N MET A 629 -6.11 -22.97 -10.49
CA MET A 629 -5.42 -22.74 -9.21
C MET A 629 -5.17 -21.26 -8.94
N ILE A 630 -4.75 -20.48 -9.95
CA ILE A 630 -4.59 -19.02 -9.82
C ILE A 630 -5.91 -18.38 -9.40
N ASN A 631 -6.99 -18.65 -10.13
CA ASN A 631 -8.31 -18.11 -9.83
C ASN A 631 -8.76 -18.48 -8.41
N LYS A 632 -8.57 -19.75 -8.03
CA LYS A 632 -8.93 -20.25 -6.69
C LYS A 632 -8.18 -19.53 -5.56
N LYS A 633 -6.91 -19.18 -5.77
CA LYS A 633 -6.04 -18.64 -4.70
C LYS A 633 -5.98 -17.12 -4.66
N LEU A 634 -6.16 -16.43 -5.78
CA LEU A 634 -5.94 -14.98 -5.88
C LEU A 634 -7.22 -14.15 -6.03
N ASN A 635 -8.34 -14.75 -6.46
CA ASN A 635 -9.59 -14.04 -6.78
C ASN A 635 -10.77 -14.38 -5.85
N ASN A 636 -10.53 -15.07 -4.73
CA ASN A 636 -11.55 -15.45 -3.74
C ASN A 636 -11.53 -14.56 -2.51
#